data_AF-A0A960KBF0-F1
#
_entry.id   AF-A0A960KBF0-F1
#
_cell.length_a   1.000
_cell.length_b   1.000
_cell.length_c   1.000
_cell.angle_alpha   90.00
_cell.angle_beta   90.00
_cell.angle_gamma   90.00
#
_symmetry.space_group_name_H-M   'P 1'
#
loop_
_entity.id
_entity.type
_entity.pdbx_description
1 polymer ?
#
loop_
_entity_poly.entity_id
_entity_poly.type
_entity_poly.pdbx_seq_one_letter_code
_entity_poly.pdbx_strand_id
1 'polypeptide(L)'
;TTKRGIGPAYADKSSRVGLRVQDLLDPKIFRQKLEVLAKEKNAVLAKVFNQLPLDPGEIADEYLDVCRPRLEPHIADTVSLVHEALERGEGVLFEGAQATFLDLDHGTYPFVTSSNPVAGGVCTGAGVGPRYIDRVIGVAKAYVTRVGTGPFPTELAISGEAVGGKDRELAD
;
A
#
# COMPACT_ATOMS: atom_id res chain seq x y z
N THR A 1 8.43 0.47 9.18
CA THR A 1 8.14 0.02 7.79
C THR A 1 8.17 -1.49 7.73
N THR A 2 7.42 -2.10 6.82
CA THR A 2 7.44 -3.56 6.57
C THR A 2 8.59 -4.00 5.64
N LYS A 3 9.44 -3.06 5.20
CA LYS A 3 10.52 -3.30 4.22
C LYS A 3 10.02 -3.81 2.85
N ARG A 4 8.73 -3.60 2.53
CA ARG A 4 8.10 -4.03 1.26
C ARG A 4 8.00 -2.95 0.18
N GLY A 5 8.67 -1.80 0.35
CA GLY A 5 8.65 -0.73 -0.66
C GLY A 5 7.38 0.15 -0.69
N ILE A 6 6.47 0.03 0.29
CA ILE A 6 5.21 0.79 0.33
C ILE A 6 5.45 2.32 0.27
N GLY A 7 6.32 2.85 1.14
CA GLY A 7 6.61 4.28 1.18
C GLY A 7 7.17 4.83 -0.14
N PRO A 8 8.25 4.24 -0.68
CA PRO A 8 8.77 4.62 -2.00
C PRO A 8 7.72 4.59 -3.13
N ALA A 9 6.85 3.57 -3.18
CA ALA A 9 5.79 3.50 -4.19
C ALA A 9 4.77 4.65 -4.07
N TYR A 10 4.33 4.99 -2.85
CA TYR A 10 3.45 6.15 -2.61
C TYR A 10 4.13 7.49 -2.89
N ALA A 11 5.44 7.60 -2.65
CA ALA A 11 6.22 8.77 -3.00
C ALA A 11 6.26 8.97 -4.52
N ASP A 12 6.50 7.92 -5.30
CA ASP A 12 6.52 7.98 -6.76
C ASP A 12 5.14 8.30 -7.36
N LYS A 13 4.06 7.77 -6.75
CA LYS A 13 2.68 8.17 -7.07
C LYS A 13 2.49 9.67 -6.86
N SER A 14 2.93 10.20 -5.72
CA SER A 14 2.76 11.61 -5.35
C SER A 14 3.59 12.55 -6.23
N SER A 15 4.80 12.11 -6.59
CA SER A 15 5.70 12.79 -7.54
C SER A 15 5.29 12.62 -9.00
N ARG A 16 4.25 11.83 -9.29
CA ARG A 16 3.72 11.57 -10.64
C ARG A 16 4.72 10.89 -11.59
N VAL A 17 5.65 10.12 -11.03
CA VAL A 17 6.68 9.37 -11.79
C VAL A 17 6.48 7.85 -11.72
N GLY A 18 5.63 7.38 -10.81
CA GLY A 18 5.41 5.95 -10.60
C GLY A 18 4.68 5.25 -11.74
N LEU A 19 4.95 3.95 -11.88
CA LEU A 19 4.24 3.03 -12.76
C LEU A 19 2.89 2.62 -12.14
N ARG A 20 1.88 2.40 -12.98
CA ARG A 20 0.56 1.87 -12.58
C ARG A 20 0.28 0.56 -13.31
N VAL A 21 -0.67 -0.22 -12.81
CA VAL A 21 -1.01 -1.54 -13.38
C VAL A 21 -1.40 -1.45 -14.86
N GLN A 22 -2.07 -0.37 -15.28
CA GLN A 22 -2.43 -0.13 -16.68
C GLN A 22 -1.22 -0.05 -17.61
N ASP A 23 -0.05 0.33 -17.11
CA ASP A 23 1.16 0.44 -17.93
C ASP A 23 1.60 -0.94 -18.44
N LEU A 24 1.27 -2.03 -17.73
CA LEU A 24 1.55 -3.40 -18.17
C LEU A 24 0.79 -3.79 -19.45
N LEU A 25 -0.31 -3.09 -19.78
CA LEU A 25 -1.11 -3.38 -20.97
C LEU A 25 -0.44 -2.91 -22.27
N ASP A 26 0.57 -2.03 -22.18
CA ASP A 26 1.42 -1.64 -23.30
C ASP A 26 2.88 -1.92 -22.95
N PRO A 27 3.41 -3.09 -23.34
CA PRO A 27 4.79 -3.49 -23.02
C PRO A 27 5.84 -2.48 -23.47
N LYS A 28 5.60 -1.78 -24.59
CA LYS A 28 6.54 -0.80 -25.12
C LYS A 28 6.58 0.43 -24.21
N ILE A 29 5.42 0.96 -23.84
CA ILE A 29 5.32 2.11 -22.93
C ILE A 29 5.82 1.75 -21.52
N PHE A 30 5.53 0.54 -21.04
CA PHE A 30 6.03 0.05 -19.75
C PHE A 30 7.56 0.12 -19.68
N ARG A 31 8.26 -0.48 -20.67
CA ARG A 31 9.73 -0.47 -20.73
C ARG A 31 10.29 0.95 -20.77
N GLN A 32 9.73 1.82 -21.62
CA GLN A 32 10.17 3.21 -21.72
C GLN A 32 10.04 3.97 -20.39
N LYS A 33 8.90 3.84 -19.70
CA LYS A 33 8.69 4.47 -18.40
C LYS A 33 9.61 3.90 -17.33
N LEU A 34 9.80 2.57 -17.31
CA LEU A 34 10.69 1.90 -16.37
C LEU A 34 12.14 2.33 -16.55
N GLU A 35 12.64 2.45 -17.79
CA GLU A 35 14.00 2.94 -18.06
C GLU A 35 14.25 4.34 -17.48
N VAL A 36 13.30 5.26 -17.67
CA VAL A 36 13.38 6.62 -17.13
C VAL A 36 13.39 6.60 -15.60
N LEU A 37 12.48 5.84 -14.98
CA LEU A 37 12.40 5.71 -13.53
C LEU A 37 13.66 5.07 -12.96
N ALA A 38 14.14 3.97 -13.56
CA ALA A 38 15.33 3.25 -13.13
C ALA A 38 16.58 4.12 -13.20
N LYS A 39 16.72 4.98 -14.22
CA LYS A 39 17.82 5.95 -14.30
C LYS A 39 17.88 6.87 -13.08
N GLU A 40 16.73 7.40 -12.65
CA GLU A 40 16.64 8.24 -11.46
C GLU A 40 16.95 7.43 -10.18
N LYS A 41 16.30 6.28 -10.00
CA LYS A 41 16.47 5.44 -8.81
C LYS A 41 17.89 4.89 -8.69
N ASN A 42 18.50 4.46 -9.77
CA ASN A 42 19.88 3.96 -9.79
C ASN A 42 20.89 5.05 -9.44
N ALA A 43 20.65 6.29 -9.85
CA ALA A 43 21.50 7.41 -9.44
C ALA A 43 21.45 7.62 -7.92
N VAL A 44 20.28 7.51 -7.30
CA VAL A 44 20.11 7.61 -5.85
C VAL A 44 20.73 6.40 -5.14
N LEU A 45 20.45 5.19 -5.60
CA LEU A 45 21.02 3.95 -5.05
C LEU A 45 22.54 4.00 -5.03
N ALA A 46 23.18 4.33 -6.15
CA ALA A 46 24.62 4.37 -6.24
C ALA A 46 25.24 5.53 -5.45
N LYS A 47 24.73 6.76 -5.61
CA LYS A 47 25.40 7.96 -5.06
C LYS A 47 25.05 8.28 -3.61
N VAL A 48 23.86 7.90 -3.16
CA VAL A 48 23.37 8.22 -1.81
C VAL A 48 23.50 7.00 -0.90
N PHE A 49 23.15 5.82 -1.40
CA PHE A 49 23.08 4.61 -0.59
C PHE A 49 24.23 3.62 -0.82
N ASN A 50 25.15 3.92 -1.75
CA ASN A 50 26.25 3.03 -2.15
C ASN A 50 25.79 1.60 -2.45
N GLN A 51 24.66 1.48 -3.14
CA GLN A 51 24.04 0.22 -3.56
C GLN A 51 24.25 -0.02 -5.05
N LEU A 52 24.22 -1.30 -5.44
CA LEU A 52 24.26 -1.67 -6.85
C LEU A 52 23.02 -1.14 -7.59
N PRO A 53 23.18 -0.70 -8.84
CA PRO A 53 22.04 -0.32 -9.68
C PRO A 53 21.19 -1.55 -9.99
N LEU A 54 19.91 -1.32 -10.17
CA LEU A 54 18.94 -2.30 -10.66
C LEU A 54 18.98 -2.35 -12.19
N ASP A 55 18.80 -3.55 -12.77
CA ASP A 55 18.64 -3.71 -14.21
C ASP A 55 17.17 -3.53 -14.63
N PRO A 56 16.83 -2.45 -15.37
CA PRO A 56 15.46 -2.24 -15.84
C PRO A 56 14.99 -3.30 -16.85
N GLY A 57 15.90 -3.97 -17.56
CA GLY A 57 15.59 -5.07 -18.47
C GLY A 57 15.09 -6.30 -17.71
N GLU A 58 15.83 -6.72 -16.68
CA GLU A 58 15.42 -7.85 -15.83
C GLU A 58 14.09 -7.59 -15.13
N ILE A 59 13.92 -6.37 -14.58
CA ILE A 59 12.64 -5.96 -13.98
C ILE A 59 11.52 -5.96 -15.02
N ALA A 60 11.79 -5.49 -16.24
CA ALA A 60 10.78 -5.49 -17.28
C ALA A 60 10.33 -6.91 -17.64
N ASP A 61 11.28 -7.82 -17.79
CA ASP A 61 11.01 -9.21 -18.15
C ASP A 61 10.22 -9.91 -17.03
N GLU A 62 10.59 -9.71 -15.76
CA GLU A 62 9.81 -10.25 -14.62
C GLU A 62 8.35 -9.75 -14.65
N TYR A 63 8.15 -8.45 -14.79
CA TYR A 63 6.80 -7.88 -14.71
C TYR A 63 5.95 -8.19 -15.95
N LEU A 64 6.53 -8.19 -17.15
CA LEU A 64 5.81 -8.42 -18.40
C LEU A 64 5.58 -9.90 -18.67
N ASP A 65 6.52 -10.78 -18.33
CA ASP A 65 6.44 -12.19 -18.70
C ASP A 65 5.89 -13.04 -17.55
N VAL A 66 6.09 -12.64 -16.29
CA VAL A 66 5.64 -13.41 -15.12
C VAL A 66 4.41 -12.78 -14.46
N CYS A 67 4.44 -11.49 -14.15
CA CYS A 67 3.35 -10.84 -13.41
C CYS A 67 2.14 -10.53 -14.30
N ARG A 68 2.35 -9.92 -15.47
CA ARG A 68 1.28 -9.46 -16.36
C ARG A 68 0.30 -10.59 -16.74
N PRO A 69 0.71 -11.81 -17.16
CA PRO A 69 -0.26 -12.85 -17.51
C PRO A 69 -1.22 -13.24 -16.39
N ARG A 70 -0.80 -13.04 -15.12
CA ARG A 70 -1.61 -13.31 -13.93
C ARG A 70 -2.49 -12.14 -13.54
N LEU A 71 -2.07 -10.91 -13.85
CA LEU A 71 -2.77 -9.69 -13.45
C LEU A 71 -3.76 -9.21 -14.52
N GLU A 72 -3.39 -9.30 -15.79
CA GLU A 72 -4.16 -8.77 -16.92
C GLU A 72 -5.63 -9.22 -16.96
N PRO A 73 -5.99 -10.49 -16.69
CA PRO A 73 -7.39 -10.93 -16.62
C PRO A 73 -8.22 -10.25 -15.51
N HIS A 74 -7.57 -9.62 -14.54
CA HIS A 74 -8.20 -8.98 -13.38
C HIS A 74 -8.14 -7.45 -13.45
N ILE A 75 -7.56 -6.87 -14.50
CA ILE A 75 -7.53 -5.42 -14.68
C ILE A 75 -8.90 -4.97 -15.21
N ALA A 76 -9.54 -4.06 -14.49
CA ALA A 76 -10.84 -3.51 -14.85
C ALA A 76 -10.94 -2.03 -14.43
N ASP A 77 -11.91 -1.32 -15.00
CA ASP A 77 -12.39 -0.06 -14.44
C ASP A 77 -13.17 -0.35 -13.15
N THR A 78 -12.42 -0.38 -12.05
CA THR A 78 -12.95 -0.68 -10.72
C THR A 78 -13.88 0.41 -10.18
N VAL A 79 -13.75 1.65 -10.66
CA VAL A 79 -14.66 2.73 -10.26
C VAL A 79 -16.04 2.44 -10.85
N SER A 80 -16.12 2.22 -12.16
CA SER A 80 -17.38 1.89 -12.83
C SER A 80 -18.02 0.63 -12.23
N LEU A 81 -17.22 -0.42 -11.99
CA LEU A 81 -17.71 -1.66 -11.37
C LEU A 81 -18.39 -1.42 -10.01
N VAL A 82 -17.78 -0.61 -9.15
CA VAL A 82 -18.34 -0.31 -7.82
C VAL A 82 -19.59 0.56 -7.93
N HIS A 83 -19.59 1.59 -8.79
CA HIS A 83 -20.77 2.45 -8.97
C HIS A 83 -21.95 1.69 -9.56
N GLU A 84 -21.73 0.82 -10.55
CA GLU A 84 -22.79 -0.02 -11.10
C GLU A 84 -23.41 -0.95 -10.05
N ALA A 85 -22.60 -1.51 -9.14
CA ALA A 85 -23.12 -2.32 -8.03
C ALA A 85 -23.97 -1.49 -7.06
N LEU A 86 -23.50 -0.29 -6.70
CA LEU A 86 -24.24 0.65 -5.85
C LEU A 86 -25.56 1.09 -6.50
N GLU A 87 -25.58 1.35 -7.81
CA GLU A 87 -26.79 1.71 -8.57
C GLU A 87 -27.81 0.57 -8.63
N ARG A 88 -27.36 -0.69 -8.68
CA ARG A 88 -28.23 -1.87 -8.57
C ARG A 88 -28.73 -2.13 -7.15
N GLY A 89 -28.33 -1.33 -6.17
CA GLY A 89 -28.69 -1.51 -4.76
C GLY A 89 -28.00 -2.70 -4.10
N GLU A 90 -26.86 -3.14 -4.64
CA GLU A 90 -26.08 -4.24 -4.06
C GLU A 90 -25.27 -3.76 -2.85
N GLY A 91 -25.01 -4.68 -1.92
CA GLY A 91 -24.16 -4.40 -0.78
C GLY A 91 -22.69 -4.41 -1.18
N VAL A 92 -21.99 -3.28 -0.98
CA VAL A 92 -20.54 -3.17 -1.20
C VAL A 92 -19.82 -3.10 0.14
N LEU A 93 -18.85 -3.99 0.34
CA LEU A 93 -17.97 -3.98 1.52
C LEU A 93 -16.59 -3.47 1.13
N PHE A 94 -16.17 -2.37 1.75
CA PHE A 94 -14.80 -1.87 1.66
C PHE A 94 -13.98 -2.41 2.82
N GLU A 95 -12.94 -3.19 2.50
CA GLU A 95 -11.99 -3.71 3.49
C GLU A 95 -10.85 -2.71 3.70
N GLY A 96 -10.69 -2.25 4.93
CA GLY A 96 -9.66 -1.28 5.31
C GLY A 96 -8.33 -1.95 5.69
N ALA A 97 -7.23 -1.32 5.31
CA ALA A 97 -5.90 -1.56 5.87
C ALA A 97 -5.13 -0.24 5.93
N GLN A 98 -4.26 0.02 6.90
CA GLN A 98 -4.03 -0.66 8.18
C GLN A 98 -4.98 -0.13 9.27
N ALA A 99 -4.47 0.39 10.39
CA ALA A 99 -5.26 0.92 11.50
C ALA A 99 -5.28 2.46 11.51
N THR A 100 -6.29 3.06 12.14
CA THR A 100 -6.45 4.52 12.26
C THR A 100 -5.21 5.25 12.80
N PHE A 101 -4.53 4.70 13.81
CA PHE A 101 -3.31 5.35 14.36
C PHE A 101 -2.06 5.21 13.48
N LEU A 102 -2.16 4.46 12.38
CA LEU A 102 -1.13 4.40 11.34
C LEU A 102 -1.49 5.27 10.14
N ASP A 103 -2.57 6.06 10.20
CA ASP A 103 -2.94 7.00 9.15
C ASP A 103 -1.85 8.05 8.89
N LEU A 104 -1.61 8.38 7.61
CA LEU A 104 -0.58 9.33 7.22
C LEU A 104 -0.80 10.72 7.84
N ASP A 105 -2.04 11.16 7.93
CA ASP A 105 -2.42 12.50 8.38
C ASP A 105 -2.82 12.53 9.86
N HIS A 106 -3.53 11.48 10.31
CA HIS A 106 -4.14 11.43 11.64
C HIS A 106 -3.46 10.46 12.61
N GLY A 107 -2.44 9.73 12.16
CA GLY A 107 -1.70 8.77 12.98
C GLY A 107 -0.58 9.40 13.78
N THR A 108 0.24 8.55 14.42
CA THR A 108 1.41 8.99 15.20
C THR A 108 2.59 9.35 14.30
N TYR A 109 2.44 10.38 13.45
CA TYR A 109 3.49 10.81 12.52
C TYR A 109 4.81 11.11 13.26
N PRO A 110 5.99 10.71 12.71
CA PRO A 110 6.23 10.07 11.41
C PRO A 110 6.09 8.54 11.40
N PHE A 111 5.68 7.93 12.50
CA PHE A 111 5.61 6.48 12.67
C PHE A 111 4.26 5.91 12.19
N VAL A 112 3.99 6.12 10.90
CA VAL A 112 2.71 5.83 10.24
C VAL A 112 2.94 5.05 8.95
N THR A 113 1.85 4.60 8.31
CA THR A 113 1.88 4.13 6.93
C THR A 113 1.89 5.33 5.97
N SER A 114 2.03 5.07 4.67
CA SER A 114 2.09 6.11 3.63
C SER A 114 0.73 6.36 2.95
N SER A 115 -0.35 5.90 3.56
CA SER A 115 -1.72 5.98 3.05
C SER A 115 -2.71 6.32 4.16
N ASN A 116 -4.01 6.37 3.82
CA ASN A 116 -5.08 6.72 4.75
C ASN A 116 -6.00 5.52 5.05
N PRO A 117 -5.79 4.80 6.17
CA PRO A 117 -6.66 3.70 6.60
C PRO A 117 -8.00 4.15 7.19
N VAL A 118 -8.17 5.44 7.50
CA VAL A 118 -9.46 5.95 7.97
C VAL A 118 -10.54 5.76 6.92
N ALA A 119 -11.81 5.69 7.33
CA ALA A 119 -12.94 5.40 6.43
C ALA A 119 -13.01 6.35 5.22
N GLY A 120 -12.58 7.61 5.37
CA GLY A 120 -12.51 8.58 4.26
C GLY A 120 -11.56 8.17 3.13
N GLY A 121 -10.59 7.30 3.40
CA GLY A 121 -9.69 6.74 2.38
C GLY A 121 -10.42 5.93 1.31
N VAL A 122 -11.61 5.39 1.60
CA VAL A 122 -12.47 4.73 0.60
C VAL A 122 -12.81 5.68 -0.54
N CYS A 123 -13.07 6.96 -0.25
CA CYS A 123 -13.49 7.90 -1.27
C CYS A 123 -12.43 8.11 -2.36
N THR A 124 -11.18 8.29 -1.95
CA THR A 124 -10.06 8.53 -2.87
C THR A 124 -9.45 7.23 -3.39
N GLY A 125 -9.55 6.13 -2.64
CA GLY A 125 -9.01 4.83 -3.01
C GLY A 125 -9.88 4.03 -3.97
N ALA A 126 -11.22 4.09 -3.80
CA ALA A 126 -12.18 3.36 -4.62
C ALA A 126 -12.99 4.25 -5.59
N GLY A 127 -12.80 5.58 -5.55
CA GLY A 127 -13.51 6.51 -6.43
C GLY A 127 -14.98 6.71 -6.08
N VAL A 128 -15.35 6.53 -4.81
CA VAL A 128 -16.74 6.59 -4.33
C VAL A 128 -17.00 7.89 -3.59
N GLY A 129 -18.13 8.54 -3.87
CA GLY A 129 -18.51 9.76 -3.16
C GLY A 129 -18.84 9.49 -1.68
N PRO A 130 -18.58 10.43 -0.75
CA PRO A 130 -18.79 10.21 0.69
C PRO A 130 -20.25 9.91 1.07
N ARG A 131 -21.22 10.27 0.20
CA ARG A 131 -22.64 9.99 0.40
C ARG A 131 -23.02 8.50 0.26
N TYR A 132 -22.14 7.68 -0.32
CA TYR A 132 -22.36 6.23 -0.46
C TYR A 132 -21.82 5.43 0.74
N ILE A 133 -21.30 6.10 1.77
CA ILE A 133 -20.82 5.44 2.99
C ILE A 133 -21.96 5.42 4.00
N ASP A 134 -22.70 4.32 4.04
CA ASP A 134 -23.86 4.17 4.95
C ASP A 134 -23.45 3.77 6.38
N ARG A 135 -22.38 2.98 6.51
CA ARG A 135 -21.94 2.41 7.80
C ARG A 135 -20.43 2.27 7.86
N VAL A 136 -19.87 2.66 9.01
CA VAL A 136 -18.46 2.43 9.36
C VAL A 136 -18.40 1.50 10.57
N ILE A 137 -17.68 0.38 10.43
CA ILE A 137 -17.47 -0.60 11.50
C ILE A 137 -16.06 -0.42 12.05
N GLY A 138 -15.94 0.14 13.26
CA GLY A 138 -14.67 0.23 13.97
C GLY A 138 -14.32 -1.11 14.63
N VAL A 139 -13.18 -1.68 14.25
CA VAL A 139 -12.68 -2.93 14.84
C VAL A 139 -11.54 -2.60 15.81
N ALA A 140 -11.72 -2.98 17.08
CA ALA A 140 -10.70 -2.81 18.11
C ALA A 140 -10.46 -4.13 18.85
N LYS A 141 -9.20 -4.39 19.19
CA LYS A 141 -8.84 -5.50 20.08
C LYS A 141 -9.06 -5.08 21.53
N ALA A 142 -9.31 -6.06 22.41
CA ALA A 142 -9.45 -5.82 23.85
C ALA A 142 -8.17 -5.25 24.50
N TYR A 143 -7.03 -5.36 23.82
CA TYR A 143 -5.75 -4.77 24.18
C TYR A 143 -5.10 -4.16 22.94
N VAL A 144 -4.22 -3.19 23.15
CA VAL A 144 -3.49 -2.50 22.08
C VAL A 144 -2.15 -3.18 21.80
N THR A 145 -1.74 -3.19 20.54
CA THR A 145 -0.44 -3.70 20.09
C THR A 145 0.11 -2.79 19.01
N ARG A 146 1.44 -2.71 18.90
CA ARG A 146 2.12 -1.99 17.84
C ARG A 146 3.18 -2.87 17.21
N VAL A 147 3.26 -2.90 15.88
CA VAL A 147 4.38 -3.47 15.14
C VAL A 147 5.19 -2.31 14.56
N GLY A 148 6.51 -2.35 14.75
CA GLY A 148 7.41 -1.25 14.39
C GLY A 148 7.55 -0.18 15.47
N THR A 149 8.35 0.84 15.19
CA THR A 149 8.68 1.90 16.15
C THR A 149 7.58 2.96 16.27
N GLY A 150 7.70 3.80 17.30
CA GLY A 150 6.88 4.99 17.51
C GLY A 150 6.25 5.04 18.91
N PRO A 151 5.64 6.18 19.29
CA PRO A 151 5.06 6.34 20.61
C PRO A 151 4.02 5.26 20.92
N PHE A 152 4.13 4.68 22.11
CA PHE A 152 3.16 3.71 22.61
C PHE A 152 2.94 3.94 24.12
N PRO A 153 2.07 4.90 24.50
CA PRO A 153 1.95 5.36 25.89
C PRO A 153 1.54 4.28 26.90
N THR A 154 0.83 3.25 26.45
CA THR A 154 0.36 2.14 27.28
C THR A 154 1.14 0.86 27.01
N GLU A 155 2.35 0.95 26.47
CA GLU A 155 3.23 -0.20 26.29
C GLU A 155 3.53 -0.80 27.66
N LEU A 156 3.20 -2.08 27.81
CA LEU A 156 3.53 -2.84 29.01
C LEU A 156 4.81 -3.62 28.73
N ALA A 157 5.79 -3.51 29.62
CA ALA A 157 6.99 -4.35 29.59
C ALA A 157 6.63 -5.75 30.12
N ILE A 158 6.02 -6.58 29.28
CA ILE A 158 5.59 -7.92 29.64
C ILE A 158 6.58 -8.93 29.05
N SER A 159 7.06 -9.89 29.86
CA SER A 159 7.64 -11.12 29.31
C SER A 159 6.58 -11.84 28.50
N GLY A 160 6.93 -12.43 27.35
CA GLY A 160 5.97 -12.92 26.34
C GLY A 160 4.92 -13.94 26.80
N GLU A 161 5.04 -14.45 28.03
CA GLU A 161 4.17 -15.47 28.61
C GLU A 161 2.81 -14.94 29.11
N ALA A 162 2.68 -13.67 29.50
CA ALA A 162 1.51 -13.24 30.29
C ALA A 162 0.26 -12.81 29.50
N VAL A 163 0.32 -12.71 28.16
CA VAL A 163 -0.80 -12.20 27.33
C VAL A 163 -1.45 -13.30 26.47
N GLY A 164 -1.13 -14.58 26.69
CA GLY A 164 -1.71 -15.68 25.92
C GLY A 164 -1.38 -15.61 24.41
N GLY A 165 -0.34 -14.86 24.05
CA GLY A 165 0.19 -14.83 22.70
C GLY A 165 1.03 -16.08 22.48
N LYS A 166 0.85 -16.74 21.33
CA LYS A 166 1.93 -17.54 20.76
C LYS A 166 3.23 -16.75 20.87
N ASP A 167 4.30 -17.44 21.26
CA ASP A 167 5.66 -16.93 21.29
C ASP A 167 5.86 -15.91 20.17
N ARG A 168 6.16 -14.68 20.58
CA ARG A 168 6.86 -13.66 19.79
C ARG A 168 6.75 -13.91 18.27
N GLU A 169 5.79 -13.27 17.60
CA GLU A 169 6.02 -12.80 16.24
C GLU A 169 7.12 -11.72 16.28
N LEU A 170 8.33 -12.12 16.68
CA LEU A 170 9.57 -11.48 16.30
C LEU A 170 9.75 -11.85 14.83
N ALA A 171 9.07 -11.11 13.96
CA ALA A 171 9.48 -11.04 12.57
C ALA A 171 10.70 -10.11 12.53
N ASP A 172 11.89 -10.70 12.37
CA ASP A 172 13.11 -10.01 11.95
C ASP A 172 12.93 -9.29 10.58
#